data_AF-A4C140-F1
#
_entry.id   AF-A4C140-F1
#
_cell.length_a   1.000
_cell.length_b   1.000
_cell.length_c   1.000
_cell.angle_alpha   90.00
_cell.angle_beta   90.00
_cell.angle_gamma   90.00
#
_symmetry.space_group_name_H-M   'P 1'
#
loop_
_entity.id
_entity.type
_entity.pdbx_description
1 polymer ?
#
loop_
_entity_poly.entity_id
_entity_poly.type
_entity_poly.pdbx_seq_one_letter_code
_entity_poly.pdbx_strand_id
1 'polypeptide(L)' 'MKNLFLTLVFVLGTATSFAGSNVVAEEDAGCIHVTLSCGGEYDVCNFKGTTKQLIKSVLVNDDAVCAD' A
#
# COMPACT_ATOMS: atom_id res chain seq x y z
N MET A 1 5.29 -45.68 17.79
CA MET A 1 4.73 -44.37 18.22
C MET A 1 4.48 -43.54 16.97
N LYS A 2 3.29 -42.93 16.87
CA LYS A 2 2.80 -42.17 15.71
C LYS A 2 3.70 -40.96 15.44
N ASN A 3 4.35 -40.91 14.28
CA ASN A 3 5.09 -39.73 13.84
C ASN A 3 4.10 -38.79 13.17
N LEU A 4 3.93 -37.64 13.81
CA LEU A 4 3.04 -36.54 13.45
C LEU A 4 3.53 -35.89 12.15
N PHE A 5 2.72 -35.98 11.10
CA PHE A 5 2.91 -35.23 9.86
C PHE A 5 2.60 -33.76 10.10
N LEU A 6 3.60 -32.89 9.92
CA LEU A 6 3.40 -31.44 9.79
C LEU A 6 3.81 -31.03 8.37
N THR A 7 2.84 -30.97 7.47
CA THR A 7 2.99 -30.45 6.11
C THR A 7 3.16 -28.93 6.16
N LEU A 8 4.39 -28.46 6.05
CA LEU A 8 4.71 -27.06 5.83
C LEU A 8 4.60 -26.76 4.33
N VAL A 9 3.44 -26.31 3.88
CA VAL A 9 3.25 -25.82 2.50
C VAL A 9 3.90 -24.44 2.41
N PHE A 10 5.17 -24.41 2.02
CA PHE A 10 5.82 -23.17 1.60
C PHE A 10 5.29 -22.84 0.20
N VAL A 11 4.43 -21.83 0.15
CA VAL A 11 3.92 -21.24 -1.08
C VAL A 11 5.11 -20.76 -1.90
N LEU A 12 5.38 -21.43 -3.03
CA LEU A 12 6.27 -20.96 -4.09
C LEU A 12 5.64 -19.72 -4.73
N GLY A 13 5.87 -18.56 -4.13
CA GLY A 13 5.74 -17.28 -4.82
C GLY A 13 6.96 -17.11 -5.72
N THR A 14 6.73 -17.17 -7.03
CA THR A 14 7.75 -17.06 -8.07
C THR A 14 8.51 -15.74 -7.99
N ALA A 15 9.79 -15.79 -7.62
CA ALA A 15 10.74 -14.73 -7.90
C ALA A 15 11.04 -14.72 -9.41
N THR A 16 10.24 -14.00 -10.19
CA THR A 16 10.51 -13.77 -11.62
C THR A 16 11.53 -12.64 -11.76
N SER A 17 12.71 -13.05 -12.21
CA SER A 17 13.92 -12.32 -12.58
C SER A 17 13.80 -10.88 -13.08
N PHE A 18 14.71 -10.05 -12.57
CA PHE A 18 15.16 -8.79 -13.17
C PHE A 18 15.81 -9.07 -14.53
N ALA A 19 15.16 -8.72 -15.63
CA ALA A 19 15.80 -8.69 -16.94
C ALA A 19 15.12 -7.66 -17.87
N GLY A 20 15.81 -6.54 -18.09
CA GLY A 20 15.82 -5.84 -19.37
C GLY A 20 14.69 -4.86 -19.67
N SER A 21 14.91 -3.59 -19.33
CA SER A 21 14.94 -2.49 -20.30
C SER A 21 15.21 -1.17 -19.59
N ASN A 22 16.23 -0.44 -20.04
CA ASN A 22 16.41 0.98 -19.73
C ASN A 22 15.28 1.76 -20.40
N VAL A 23 14.12 1.75 -19.76
CA VAL A 23 13.17 2.84 -19.85
C VAL A 23 13.24 3.55 -18.51
N VAL A 24 13.73 4.78 -18.52
CA VAL A 24 13.37 5.75 -17.48
C VAL A 24 11.86 5.93 -17.62
N ALA A 25 11.11 4.98 -17.06
CA ALA A 25 9.72 5.21 -16.74
C ALA A 25 9.79 6.13 -15.52
N GLU A 26 9.40 7.39 -15.71
CA GLU A 26 8.96 8.20 -14.59
C GLU A 26 7.94 7.34 -13.86
N GLU A 27 8.35 6.80 -12.72
CA GLU A 27 7.52 5.97 -11.88
C GLU A 27 6.33 6.86 -11.53
N ASP A 28 5.18 6.64 -12.19
CA ASP A 28 3.88 7.18 -11.78
C ASP A 28 3.78 6.85 -10.31
N ALA A 29 4.11 7.84 -9.47
CA ALA A 29 4.26 7.64 -8.06
C ALA A 29 2.89 7.26 -7.53
N GLY A 30 2.69 5.95 -7.33
CA GLY A 30 1.39 5.36 -7.06
C GLY A 30 0.67 6.16 -6.00
N CYS A 31 -0.40 6.84 -6.39
CA CYS A 31 -1.20 7.59 -5.45
C CYS A 31 -1.84 6.61 -4.47
N ILE A 32 -1.85 7.00 -3.20
CA ILE A 32 -2.56 6.23 -2.18
C ILE A 32 -4.01 6.70 -2.22
N HIS A 33 -4.88 5.85 -2.77
CA HIS A 33 -6.32 6.05 -2.72
C HIS A 33 -6.86 5.68 -1.35
N VAL A 34 -7.57 6.60 -0.71
CA VAL A 34 -8.21 6.42 0.59
C VAL A 34 -9.68 6.77 0.45
N THR A 35 -10.54 5.85 0.89
CA THR A 35 -11.95 6.17 1.12
C THR A 35 -12.09 6.68 2.55
N LEU A 36 -12.56 7.92 2.68
CA LEU A 36 -12.85 8.59 3.95
C LEU A 36 -14.05 7.95 4.65
N SER A 37 -14.21 8.23 5.93
CA SER A 37 -15.27 7.68 6.79
C SER A 37 -16.68 8.01 6.29
N CYS A 38 -16.90 9.20 5.72
CA CYS A 38 -18.14 9.62 5.09
C CYS A 38 -18.35 9.08 3.65
N GLY A 39 -17.44 8.22 3.17
CA GLY A 39 -17.48 7.67 1.81
C GLY A 39 -16.90 8.58 0.73
N GLY A 40 -16.31 9.73 1.12
CA GLY A 40 -15.54 10.57 0.20
C GLY A 40 -14.26 9.90 -0.26
N GLU A 41 -13.77 10.23 -1.44
CA GLU A 41 -12.50 9.72 -1.97
C GLU A 41 -11.39 10.76 -1.78
N TYR A 42 -10.22 10.31 -1.36
CA TYR A 42 -9.05 11.16 -1.12
C TYR A 42 -7.77 10.50 -1.60
N ASP A 43 -7.03 11.23 -2.43
CA ASP A 43 -5.85 10.72 -3.12
C ASP A 43 -4.60 11.42 -2.65
N VAL A 44 -3.63 10.64 -2.19
CA VAL A 44 -2.33 11.19 -1.81
C VAL A 44 -1.27 10.74 -2.81
N CYS A 45 -0.91 11.66 -3.70
CA CYS A 45 0.14 11.47 -4.70
C CYS A 45 1.45 12.10 -4.23
N ASN A 46 2.59 11.51 -4.60
CA ASN A 46 3.92 12.08 -4.39
C ASN A 46 4.21 12.52 -2.93
N PHE A 47 3.64 11.83 -1.94
CA PHE A 47 3.83 12.20 -0.53
C PHE A 47 5.29 12.05 -0.12
N LYS A 48 5.93 13.16 0.26
CA LYS A 48 7.30 13.17 0.78
C LYS A 48 7.27 13.39 2.29
N GLY A 49 7.45 12.30 3.05
CA GLY A 49 7.45 12.34 4.50
C GLY A 49 7.43 10.95 5.11
N THR A 50 7.28 10.89 6.43
CA THR A 50 7.12 9.61 7.13
C THR A 50 5.68 9.11 7.04
N THR A 51 5.47 7.80 7.15
CA THR A 51 4.13 7.19 7.21
C THR A 51 3.26 7.81 8.30
N LYS A 52 3.85 8.25 9.42
CA LYS A 52 3.11 8.93 10.50
C LYS A 52 2.55 10.28 10.05
N GLN A 53 3.29 11.04 9.26
CA GLN A 53 2.83 12.31 8.71
C GLN A 53 1.74 12.11 7.65
N LEU A 54 1.85 11.05 6.85
CA LEU A 54 0.81 10.66 5.88
C LEU A 54 -0.51 10.35 6.61
N ILE A 55 -0.47 9.48 7.61
CA ILE A 55 -1.66 9.10 8.40
C ILE A 55 -2.29 10.33 9.02
N LYS A 56 -1.48 11.23 9.60
CA LYS A 56 -1.98 12.48 10.19
C LYS A 56 -2.66 13.37 9.14
N SER A 57 -2.11 13.45 7.93
CA SER A 57 -2.71 14.21 6.82
C SER A 57 -4.06 13.65 6.41
N VAL A 58 -4.17 12.33 6.29
CA VAL A 58 -5.42 11.64 5.95
C VAL A 58 -6.47 11.87 7.04
N LEU A 59 -6.12 11.71 8.33
CA LEU A 59 -7.05 11.94 9.44
C LEU A 59 -7.57 13.37 9.50
N VAL A 60 -6.71 14.37 9.25
CA VAL A 60 -7.15 15.78 9.22
C VAL A 60 -8.11 16.03 8.05
N ASN A 61 -7.89 15.40 6.90
CA ASN A 61 -8.83 15.50 5.78
C ASN A 61 -10.15 14.77 6.05
N ASP A 62 -10.09 13.61 6.71
CA ASP A 62 -11.28 12.89 7.17
C ASP A 62 -12.12 13.79 8.09
N ASP A 63 -11.52 14.35 9.14
CA ASP A 63 -12.21 15.25 10.06
C ASP A 63 -12.72 16.53 9.38
N ALA A 64 -12.02 17.05 8.37
CA ALA A 64 -12.41 18.29 7.69
C ALA A 64 -13.54 18.10 6.66
N VAL A 65 -13.52 16.98 5.94
CA VAL A 65 -14.48 16.68 4.86
C VAL A 65 -15.70 15.95 5.41
N CYS A 66 -15.50 15.09 6.40
CA CYS A 66 -16.53 14.28 7.03
C CYS A 66 -16.96 14.83 8.40
N ALA A 67 -16.64 16.09 8.71
CA ALA A 67 -17.14 16.76 9.92
C ALA A 67 -18.67 16.64 9.99
N ASP A 68 -19.15 15.84 10.94
CA ASP A 68 -20.53 15.84 11.42
C ASP A 68 -20.89 17.16 12.14
#